data_AF-A0A662MB42-F1
#
_entry.id   AF-A0A662MB42-F1
#
_cell.length_a   1.000
_cell.length_b   1.000
_cell.length_c   1.000
_cell.angle_alpha   90.00
_cell.angle_beta   90.00
_cell.angle_gamma   90.00
#
_symmetry.space_group_name_H-M   'P 1'
#
loop_
_entity.id
_entity.type
_entity.pdbx_description
1 polymer ?
#
loop_
_entity_poly.entity_id
_entity_poly.type
_entity_poly.pdbx_seq_one_letter_code
_entity_poly.pdbx_strand_id
1 'polypeptide(L)'
;MGKRLENLFEKGYEWLTYKEVDELVRKYQAAENQEEKDHLRYLLLQAFHKYFMKYVSILKGTIGTINAPDTIAFLSLFRSKSQKQSKSLYSVYRYVIRVCENLQEEEVYNQMVTIFLTLLDQFKFQPEVSFSHYITKYMRWSTKAWIMRMSSDPLTHSVHTDFLVDGQEGDKEHQSNRSEMQLKELDLELPEMNLAWVMDAGSSLFSILTKYERFLLYLSFKEGLGVRKISERLGRVKGTVNAHMRKIIIKLREHYQKGAE
;
A
#
# COMPACT_ATOMS: atom_id res chain seq x y z
N MET A 1 -22.84 21.27 16.72
CA MET A 1 -22.51 20.83 15.36
C MET A 1 -22.51 19.30 15.28
N GLY A 2 -23.70 18.70 15.29
CA GLY A 2 -23.87 17.26 15.08
C GLY A 2 -24.77 17.08 13.88
N LYS A 3 -24.21 16.56 12.78
CA LYS A 3 -24.89 15.85 11.69
C LYS A 3 -23.88 15.51 10.59
N ARG A 4 -24.03 14.29 10.03
CA ARG A 4 -23.25 13.61 8.97
C ARG A 4 -22.07 12.72 9.41
N LEU A 5 -22.38 11.64 10.15
CA LEU A 5 -21.71 10.34 9.99
C LEU A 5 -22.72 9.16 10.09
N GLU A 6 -24.00 9.40 9.79
CA GLU A 6 -25.07 8.38 9.91
C GLU A 6 -24.91 7.23 8.89
N ASN A 7 -24.20 7.43 7.78
CA ASN A 7 -24.08 6.41 6.71
C ASN A 7 -22.90 5.44 6.87
N LEU A 8 -22.18 5.46 8.00
CA LEU A 8 -21.02 4.58 8.22
C LEU A 8 -21.38 3.21 8.84
N PHE A 9 -22.56 3.12 9.47
CA PHE A 9 -22.96 2.00 10.32
C PHE A 9 -24.22 1.26 9.81
N GLU A 10 -24.61 1.47 8.56
CA GLU A 10 -25.99 1.27 8.08
C GLU A 10 -26.49 -0.18 7.91
N LYS A 11 -25.83 -1.18 8.52
CA LYS A 11 -26.51 -2.36 9.10
C LYS A 11 -25.49 -3.29 9.73
N GLY A 12 -24.96 -2.88 10.88
CA GLY A 12 -25.42 -3.51 12.13
C GLY A 12 -24.43 -3.66 13.29
N TYR A 13 -25.00 -4.28 14.33
CA TYR A 13 -24.71 -4.07 15.75
C TYR A 13 -24.97 -2.61 16.16
N GLU A 14 -26.27 -2.33 16.34
CA GLU A 14 -26.92 -1.05 16.66
C GLU A 14 -26.81 -0.60 18.14
N TRP A 15 -25.98 -1.22 18.99
CA TRP A 15 -26.16 -1.06 20.45
C TRP A 15 -25.16 -0.13 21.16
N LEU A 16 -24.18 0.47 20.47
CA LEU A 16 -23.23 1.41 21.09
C LEU A 16 -23.26 2.79 20.43
N THR A 17 -23.66 3.77 21.23
CA THR A 17 -23.50 5.20 20.95
C THR A 17 -22.04 5.62 21.01
N TYR A 18 -21.71 6.77 20.44
CA TYR A 18 -20.36 7.36 20.52
C TYR A 18 -19.85 7.49 21.96
N LYS A 19 -20.75 7.77 22.92
CA LYS A 19 -20.39 7.90 24.33
C LYS A 19 -20.03 6.56 24.95
N GLU A 20 -20.79 5.51 24.64
CA GLU A 20 -20.52 4.17 25.17
C GLU A 20 -19.23 3.59 24.59
N VAL A 21 -18.90 3.89 23.33
CA VAL A 21 -17.58 3.56 22.77
C VAL A 21 -16.46 4.26 23.53
N ASP A 22 -16.58 5.57 23.78
CA ASP A 22 -15.58 6.33 24.53
C ASP A 22 -15.43 5.79 25.96
N GLU A 23 -16.53 5.41 26.62
CA GLU A 23 -16.51 4.78 27.94
C GLU A 23 -15.81 3.42 27.93
N LEU A 24 -16.09 2.56 26.95
CA LEU A 24 -15.39 1.28 26.78
C LEU A 24 -13.88 1.48 26.58
N VAL A 25 -13.49 2.48 25.78
CA VAL A 25 -12.07 2.81 25.57
C VAL A 25 -11.43 3.31 26.86
N ARG A 26 -12.12 4.14 27.66
CA ARG A 26 -11.61 4.56 28.98
C ARG A 26 -11.39 3.37 29.91
N LYS A 27 -12.37 2.48 29.99
CA LYS A 27 -12.25 1.25 30.79
C LYS A 27 -11.09 0.39 30.31
N TYR A 28 -10.95 0.21 28.99
CA TYR A 28 -9.85 -0.56 28.41
C TYR A 28 -8.47 0.03 28.75
N GLN A 29 -8.33 1.36 28.71
CA GLN A 29 -7.07 2.04 29.02
C GLN A 29 -6.76 2.07 30.52
N ALA A 30 -7.78 2.04 31.38
CA ALA A 30 -7.64 2.03 32.84
C ALA A 30 -7.53 0.62 33.44
N ALA A 31 -7.84 -0.44 32.68
CA ALA A 31 -7.81 -1.82 33.15
C ALA A 31 -6.37 -2.25 33.53
N GLU A 32 -6.19 -2.65 34.79
CA GLU A 32 -4.92 -3.18 35.32
C GLU A 32 -4.84 -4.71 35.15
N ASN A 33 -5.99 -5.39 35.15
CA ASN A 33 -6.08 -6.84 34.97
C ASN A 33 -6.09 -7.20 33.48
N GLN A 34 -5.24 -8.17 33.09
CA GLN A 34 -5.14 -8.66 31.73
C GLN A 34 -6.45 -9.32 31.24
N GLU A 35 -7.16 -10.07 32.09
CA GLU A 35 -8.41 -10.75 31.71
C GLU A 35 -9.52 -9.74 31.38
N GLU A 36 -9.65 -8.71 32.22
CA GLU A 36 -10.59 -7.60 31.98
C GLU A 36 -10.23 -6.84 30.71
N LYS A 37 -8.95 -6.57 30.50
CA LYS A 37 -8.45 -5.87 29.31
C LYS A 37 -8.73 -6.65 28.04
N ASP A 38 -8.57 -7.97 28.05
CA ASP A 38 -8.86 -8.84 26.92
C ASP A 38 -10.38 -8.93 26.63
N HIS A 39 -11.21 -8.96 27.67
CA HIS A 39 -12.67 -8.88 27.53
C HIS A 39 -13.12 -7.55 26.89
N LEU A 40 -12.61 -6.42 27.38
CA LEU A 40 -12.91 -5.09 26.83
C LEU A 40 -12.41 -4.94 25.40
N ARG A 41 -11.22 -5.50 25.09
CA ARG A 41 -10.69 -5.56 23.73
C ARG A 41 -11.64 -6.30 22.80
N TYR A 42 -12.13 -7.47 23.22
CA TYR A 42 -13.08 -8.26 22.43
C TYR A 42 -14.37 -7.46 22.13
N LEU A 43 -14.95 -6.79 23.12
CA LEU A 43 -16.14 -5.96 22.93
C LEU A 43 -15.89 -4.82 21.92
N LEU A 44 -14.75 -4.14 22.02
CA LEU A 44 -14.37 -3.09 21.06
C LEU A 44 -14.17 -3.65 19.65
N LEU A 45 -13.54 -4.81 19.50
CA LEU A 45 -13.36 -5.45 18.19
C LEU A 45 -14.69 -5.85 17.56
N GLN A 46 -15.63 -6.38 18.36
CA GLN A 46 -16.98 -6.67 17.89
C GLN A 46 -17.72 -5.41 17.44
N ALA A 47 -17.63 -4.32 18.21
CA ALA A 47 -18.26 -3.05 17.88
C ALA A 47 -17.76 -2.46 16.54
N PHE A 48 -16.49 -2.67 16.20
CA PHE A 48 -15.88 -2.17 14.96
C PHE A 48 -15.81 -3.20 13.83
N HIS A 49 -16.34 -4.42 14.01
CA HIS A 49 -16.26 -5.50 13.00
C HIS A 49 -16.72 -5.06 11.60
N LYS A 50 -17.87 -4.39 11.49
CA LYS A 50 -18.39 -3.92 10.19
C LYS A 50 -17.55 -2.82 9.57
N TYR A 51 -16.93 -2.00 10.41
CA TYR A 51 -15.96 -1.02 9.94
C TYR A 51 -14.72 -1.69 9.34
N PHE A 52 -14.26 -2.81 9.90
CA PHE A 52 -13.18 -3.60 9.32
C PHE A 52 -13.61 -4.26 8.00
N MET A 53 -14.78 -4.90 7.97
CA MET A 53 -15.33 -5.52 6.75
C MET A 53 -15.53 -4.52 5.62
N LYS A 54 -15.83 -3.26 5.92
CA LYS A 54 -15.83 -2.17 4.92
C LYS A 54 -14.47 -2.01 4.25
N TYR A 55 -13.36 -2.01 5.00
CA TYR A 55 -12.03 -1.96 4.40
C TYR A 55 -11.70 -3.24 3.64
N VAL A 56 -12.00 -4.42 4.19
CA VAL A 56 -11.84 -5.70 3.45
C VAL A 56 -12.53 -5.61 2.09
N SER A 57 -13.76 -5.11 2.07
CA SER A 57 -14.55 -4.99 0.85
C SER A 57 -13.95 -4.01 -0.17
N ILE A 58 -13.44 -2.87 0.30
CA ILE A 58 -12.76 -1.88 -0.54
C ILE A 58 -11.46 -2.47 -1.13
N LEU A 59 -10.69 -3.19 -0.31
CA LEU A 59 -9.37 -3.69 -0.67
C LEU A 59 -9.42 -4.94 -1.53
N LYS A 60 -10.43 -5.79 -1.35
CA LYS A 60 -10.67 -7.00 -2.15
C LYS A 60 -11.58 -6.75 -3.35
N GLY A 61 -12.18 -5.57 -3.45
CA GLY A 61 -13.02 -5.19 -4.58
C GLY A 61 -14.39 -5.85 -4.60
N THR A 62 -14.87 -6.38 -3.46
CA THR A 62 -16.10 -7.18 -3.37
C THR A 62 -17.39 -6.35 -3.30
N ILE A 63 -17.33 -5.06 -2.94
CA ILE A 63 -18.54 -4.19 -2.83
C ILE A 63 -18.47 -2.97 -3.77
N GLY A 64 -19.51 -2.84 -4.60
CA GLY A 64 -19.63 -1.91 -5.73
C GLY A 64 -19.93 -0.44 -5.42
N THR A 65 -19.34 0.18 -4.40
CA THR A 65 -19.51 1.64 -4.18
C THR A 65 -18.19 2.38 -4.03
N ILE A 66 -17.41 2.41 -5.12
CA ILE A 66 -16.35 3.43 -5.31
C ILE A 66 -16.92 4.84 -5.03
N ASN A 67 -18.21 5.04 -5.28
CA ASN A 67 -18.93 6.30 -5.10
C ASN A 67 -19.33 6.62 -3.66
N ALA A 68 -19.13 5.71 -2.70
CA ALA A 68 -19.42 6.01 -1.30
C ALA A 68 -18.50 7.15 -0.81
N PRO A 69 -19.01 8.22 -0.17
CA PRO A 69 -18.21 9.40 0.21
C PRO A 69 -16.94 9.06 0.99
N ASP A 70 -17.02 8.06 1.85
CA ASP A 70 -15.90 7.57 2.64
C ASP A 70 -14.86 6.80 1.84
N THR A 71 -15.30 5.97 0.89
CA THR A 71 -14.43 5.26 -0.03
C THR A 71 -13.68 6.25 -0.91
N ILE A 72 -14.39 7.27 -1.44
CA ILE A 72 -13.79 8.38 -2.17
C ILE A 72 -12.75 9.09 -1.30
N ALA A 73 -13.08 9.43 -0.07
CA ALA A 73 -12.17 10.11 0.85
C ALA A 73 -10.91 9.28 1.13
N PHE A 74 -11.06 7.97 1.36
CA PHE A 74 -9.93 7.05 1.53
C PHE A 74 -9.07 6.95 0.27
N LEU A 75 -9.66 6.67 -0.90
CA LEU A 75 -8.94 6.56 -2.17
C LEU A 75 -8.26 7.87 -2.56
N SER A 76 -8.85 9.02 -2.21
CA SER A 76 -8.25 10.32 -2.46
C SER A 76 -6.91 10.50 -1.75
N LEU A 77 -6.64 9.76 -0.67
CA LEU A 77 -5.36 9.81 0.04
C LEU A 77 -4.19 9.33 -0.81
N PHE A 78 -4.43 8.45 -1.80
CA PHE A 78 -3.39 7.94 -2.70
C PHE A 78 -3.06 8.90 -3.84
N ARG A 79 -3.87 9.95 -4.04
CA ARG A 79 -3.63 10.96 -5.06
C ARG A 79 -2.67 12.01 -4.51
N SER A 80 -1.59 12.31 -5.25
CA SER A 80 -0.75 13.46 -4.92
C SER A 80 -1.51 14.78 -5.15
N LYS A 81 -1.07 15.87 -4.51
CA LYS A 81 -1.71 17.19 -4.64
C LYS A 81 -1.80 17.67 -6.10
N SER A 82 -0.82 17.34 -6.94
CA SER A 82 -0.80 17.66 -8.37
C SER A 82 -1.67 16.74 -9.25
N GLN A 83 -2.04 15.55 -8.75
CA GLN A 83 -2.81 14.54 -9.48
C GLN A 83 -4.32 14.56 -9.18
N LYS A 84 -4.78 15.54 -8.39
CA LYS A 84 -6.22 15.71 -8.05
C LYS A 84 -7.10 16.05 -9.24
N GLN A 85 -6.53 16.45 -10.38
CA GLN A 85 -7.26 16.72 -11.61
C GLN A 85 -7.02 15.68 -12.71
N SER A 86 -5.87 14.99 -12.74
CA SER A 86 -5.49 14.13 -13.87
C SER A 86 -5.80 12.63 -13.72
N LYS A 87 -5.85 12.10 -12.49
CA LYS A 87 -6.05 10.66 -12.27
C LYS A 87 -7.47 10.34 -11.82
N SER A 88 -8.16 9.44 -12.53
CA SER A 88 -9.47 8.96 -12.12
C SER A 88 -9.39 8.21 -10.78
N LEU A 89 -10.44 8.31 -9.96
CA LEU A 89 -10.50 7.52 -8.71
C LEU A 89 -10.54 6.01 -8.99
N TYR A 90 -11.05 5.62 -10.16
CA TYR A 90 -11.10 4.24 -10.60
C TYR A 90 -9.71 3.62 -10.79
N SER A 91 -8.75 4.35 -11.37
CA SER A 91 -7.38 3.83 -11.53
C SER A 91 -6.67 3.65 -10.19
N VAL A 92 -6.90 4.56 -9.25
CA VAL A 92 -6.42 4.44 -7.87
C VAL A 92 -7.04 3.23 -7.18
N TYR A 93 -8.34 3.01 -7.35
CA TYR A 93 -9.04 1.87 -6.79
C TYR A 93 -8.47 0.54 -7.33
N ARG A 94 -8.26 0.45 -8.65
CA ARG A 94 -7.64 -0.73 -9.29
C ARG A 94 -6.23 -0.97 -8.78
N TYR A 95 -5.44 0.08 -8.58
CA TYR A 95 -4.11 -0.02 -7.97
C TYR A 95 -4.19 -0.63 -6.57
N VAL A 96 -5.08 -0.11 -5.72
CA VAL A 96 -5.25 -0.61 -4.34
C VAL A 96 -5.65 -2.09 -4.31
N ILE A 97 -6.62 -2.49 -5.14
CA ILE A 97 -7.03 -3.90 -5.26
C ILE A 97 -5.86 -4.77 -5.70
N ARG A 98 -5.10 -4.32 -6.69
CA ARG A 98 -3.96 -5.08 -7.22
C ARG A 98 -2.86 -5.30 -6.18
N VAL A 99 -2.60 -4.32 -5.32
CA VAL A 99 -1.67 -4.49 -4.20
C VAL A 99 -2.21 -5.48 -3.15
N CYS A 100 -3.52 -5.70 -3.07
CA CYS A 100 -4.12 -6.63 -2.11
C CYS A 100 -4.60 -7.93 -2.77
N GLU A 101 -4.23 -8.18 -4.03
CA GLU A 101 -4.83 -9.26 -4.83
C GLU A 101 -4.49 -10.64 -4.26
N ASN A 102 -3.24 -10.82 -3.84
CA ASN A 102 -2.70 -12.07 -3.31
C ASN A 102 -3.05 -12.34 -1.84
N LEU A 103 -3.61 -11.35 -1.12
CA LEU A 103 -3.99 -11.53 0.27
C LEU A 103 -5.35 -12.21 0.40
N GLN A 104 -5.50 -13.12 1.34
CA GLN A 104 -6.81 -13.65 1.72
C GLN A 104 -7.63 -12.58 2.47
N GLU A 105 -8.96 -12.68 2.42
CA GLU A 105 -9.83 -11.72 3.12
C GLU A 105 -9.54 -11.68 4.63
N GLU A 106 -9.24 -12.83 5.22
CA GLU A 106 -8.86 -12.99 6.63
C GLU A 106 -7.56 -12.24 6.98
N GLU A 107 -6.57 -12.25 6.09
CA GLU A 107 -5.31 -11.52 6.29
C GLU A 107 -5.54 -10.01 6.28
N VAL A 108 -6.36 -9.53 5.35
CA VAL A 108 -6.75 -8.11 5.29
C VAL A 108 -7.52 -7.73 6.55
N TYR A 109 -8.45 -8.58 7.00
CA TYR A 109 -9.21 -8.37 8.22
C TYR A 109 -8.31 -8.29 9.45
N ASN A 110 -7.41 -9.25 9.63
CA ASN A 110 -6.44 -9.30 10.73
C ASN A 110 -5.53 -8.08 10.75
N GLN A 111 -5.15 -7.58 9.56
CA GLN A 111 -4.41 -6.34 9.47
C GLN A 111 -5.24 -5.12 9.92
N MET A 112 -6.53 -5.06 9.58
CA MET A 112 -7.41 -3.99 10.07
C MET A 112 -7.55 -4.06 11.59
N VAL A 113 -7.69 -5.25 12.17
CA VAL A 113 -7.67 -5.44 13.63
C VAL A 113 -6.36 -4.93 14.24
N THR A 114 -5.22 -5.29 13.65
CA THR A 114 -3.89 -4.87 14.14
C THR A 114 -3.73 -3.34 14.11
N ILE A 115 -4.13 -2.70 13.01
CA ILE A 115 -4.11 -1.23 12.90
C ILE A 115 -5.03 -0.61 13.95
N PHE A 116 -6.24 -1.15 14.12
CA PHE A 116 -7.19 -0.65 15.11
C PHE A 116 -6.64 -0.72 16.53
N LEU A 117 -6.08 -1.87 16.94
CA LEU A 117 -5.50 -2.04 18.28
C LEU A 117 -4.31 -1.09 18.50
N THR A 118 -3.48 -0.89 17.47
CA THR A 118 -2.38 0.09 17.53
C THR A 118 -2.92 1.51 17.78
N LEU A 119 -3.99 1.89 17.09
CA LEU A 119 -4.63 3.20 17.26
C LEU A 119 -5.34 3.32 18.61
N LEU A 120 -5.94 2.24 19.11
CA LEU A 120 -6.57 2.17 20.42
C LEU A 120 -5.57 2.43 21.54
N ASP A 121 -4.40 1.80 21.48
CA ASP A 121 -3.34 1.97 22.48
C ASP A 121 -2.69 3.37 22.40
N GLN A 122 -2.66 3.99 21.21
CA GLN A 122 -2.11 5.34 21.01
C GLN A 122 -3.09 6.47 21.33
N PHE A 123 -4.39 6.17 21.46
CA PHE A 123 -5.41 7.18 21.64
C PHE A 123 -5.26 7.89 22.99
N LYS A 124 -5.34 9.22 22.96
CA LYS A 124 -5.37 10.06 24.16
C LYS A 124 -6.64 10.88 24.16
N PHE A 125 -7.41 10.79 25.24
CA PHE A 125 -8.64 11.54 25.38
C PHE A 125 -8.38 13.04 25.33
N GLN A 126 -9.14 13.72 24.47
CA GLN A 126 -9.17 15.18 24.37
C GLN A 126 -10.63 15.65 24.53
N PRO A 127 -10.88 16.84 25.11
CA PRO A 127 -12.24 17.28 25.44
C PRO A 127 -13.22 17.30 24.26
N GLU A 128 -12.73 17.44 23.02
CA GLU A 128 -13.56 17.63 21.82
C GLU A 128 -13.51 16.47 20.82
N VAL A 129 -12.72 15.42 21.09
CA VAL A 129 -12.46 14.36 20.12
C VAL A 129 -12.85 13.00 20.69
N SER A 130 -13.94 12.43 20.17
CA SER A 130 -14.32 11.05 20.46
C SER A 130 -13.39 10.05 19.77
N PHE A 131 -13.29 8.86 20.33
CA PHE A 131 -12.49 7.78 19.79
C PHE A 131 -12.96 7.38 18.38
N SER A 132 -14.27 7.32 18.14
CA SER A 132 -14.80 7.00 16.81
C SER A 132 -14.41 8.04 15.75
N HIS A 133 -14.36 9.33 16.13
CA HIS A 133 -13.85 10.38 15.23
C HIS A 133 -12.36 10.17 14.94
N TYR A 134 -11.58 9.90 15.99
CA TYR A 134 -10.16 9.58 15.89
C TYR A 134 -9.91 8.38 14.95
N ILE A 135 -10.56 7.24 15.17
CA ILE A 135 -10.44 6.04 14.35
C ILE A 135 -10.82 6.33 12.90
N THR A 136 -11.95 7.00 12.66
CA THR A 136 -12.38 7.30 11.28
C THR A 136 -11.33 8.07 10.48
N LYS A 137 -10.58 8.96 11.15
CA LYS A 137 -9.51 9.75 10.54
C LYS A 137 -8.22 8.96 10.39
N TYR A 138 -7.71 8.35 11.46
CA TYR A 138 -6.38 7.76 11.50
C TYR A 138 -6.32 6.35 10.91
N MET A 139 -7.43 5.61 10.90
CA MET A 139 -7.51 4.30 10.26
C MET A 139 -7.18 4.42 8.77
N ARG A 140 -7.78 5.39 8.06
CA ARG A 140 -7.55 5.63 6.63
C ARG A 140 -6.07 5.85 6.29
N TRP A 141 -5.39 6.66 7.11
CA TRP A 141 -3.96 6.95 6.92
C TRP A 141 -3.08 5.75 7.21
N SER A 142 -3.39 5.01 8.27
CA SER A 142 -2.64 3.81 8.66
C SER A 142 -2.79 2.69 7.63
N THR A 143 -4.02 2.46 7.14
CA THR A 143 -4.31 1.52 6.06
C THR A 143 -3.58 1.93 4.77
N LYS A 144 -3.58 3.22 4.42
CA LYS A 144 -2.77 3.70 3.29
C LYS A 144 -1.28 3.40 3.49
N ALA A 145 -0.73 3.69 4.67
CA ALA A 145 0.69 3.48 4.94
C ALA A 145 1.07 2.00 4.81
N TRP A 146 0.21 1.11 5.28
CA TRP A 146 0.38 -0.33 5.11
C TRP A 146 0.37 -0.74 3.63
N ILE A 147 -0.61 -0.31 2.83
CA ILE A 147 -0.66 -0.60 1.38
C ILE A 147 0.57 -0.07 0.66
N MET A 148 1.01 1.15 0.99
CA MET A 148 2.22 1.73 0.39
C MET A 148 3.47 0.90 0.73
N ARG A 149 3.54 0.34 1.95
CA ARG A 149 4.62 -0.56 2.36
C ARG A 149 4.60 -1.85 1.53
N MET A 150 3.44 -2.48 1.38
CA MET A 150 3.30 -3.68 0.55
C MET A 150 3.67 -3.42 -0.91
N SER A 151 3.24 -2.29 -1.48
CA SER A 151 3.58 -1.93 -2.86
C SER A 151 5.05 -1.63 -3.09
N SER A 152 5.81 -1.41 -2.01
CA SER A 152 7.26 -1.19 -2.07
C SER A 152 8.06 -2.48 -1.87
N ASP A 153 7.39 -3.59 -1.56
CA ASP A 153 8.02 -4.89 -1.34
C ASP A 153 8.19 -5.63 -2.68
N PRO A 154 9.44 -5.78 -3.16
CA PRO A 154 9.73 -6.39 -4.45
C PRO A 154 9.42 -7.89 -4.51
N LEU A 155 9.27 -8.57 -3.36
CA LEU A 155 8.99 -10.00 -3.29
C LEU A 155 7.50 -10.30 -3.45
N THR A 156 6.63 -9.46 -2.89
CA THR A 156 5.17 -9.65 -2.96
C THR A 156 4.49 -8.97 -4.15
N HIS A 157 5.06 -7.88 -4.69
CA HIS A 157 4.42 -7.12 -5.76
C HIS A 157 5.40 -6.62 -6.82
N SER A 158 5.48 -7.33 -7.96
CA SER A 158 6.02 -6.79 -9.22
C SER A 158 5.05 -5.86 -9.95
N VAL A 159 4.10 -5.28 -9.22
CA VAL A 159 3.16 -4.29 -9.76
C VAL A 159 3.96 -3.05 -10.06
N HIS A 160 4.39 -2.92 -11.33
CA HIS A 160 5.06 -1.73 -11.82
C HIS A 160 4.35 -0.49 -11.29
N THR A 161 5.09 0.33 -10.53
CA THR A 161 4.68 1.65 -10.04
C THR A 161 4.45 2.66 -11.19
N ASP A 162 4.28 2.20 -12.42
CA ASP A 162 3.85 2.98 -13.58
C ASP A 162 2.55 3.74 -13.25
N PHE A 163 1.69 3.19 -12.36
CA PHE A 163 0.51 3.90 -11.85
C PHE A 163 0.83 5.14 -11.00
N LEU A 164 2.00 5.24 -10.36
CA LEU A 164 2.40 6.39 -9.55
C LEU A 164 3.26 7.37 -10.35
N VAL A 165 3.98 6.90 -11.36
CA VAL A 165 4.83 7.68 -12.25
C VAL A 165 4.14 7.92 -13.57
N ASP A 166 3.03 8.66 -13.55
CA ASP A 166 2.54 9.26 -14.78
C ASP A 166 2.10 10.70 -14.57
N GLY A 167 2.86 11.52 -15.26
CA GLY A 167 2.84 12.96 -15.34
C GLY A 167 3.80 13.33 -16.46
N GLN A 168 3.73 12.62 -17.59
CA GLN A 168 3.94 13.16 -18.93
C GLN A 168 3.74 12.06 -19.99
N GLU A 169 2.89 12.40 -20.95
CA GLU A 169 2.82 11.93 -22.34
C GLU A 169 2.01 10.68 -22.66
N GLY A 170 0.80 10.96 -23.18
CA GLY A 170 0.46 10.53 -24.54
C GLY A 170 -0.47 9.34 -24.62
N ASP A 171 -1.69 9.61 -25.10
CA ASP A 171 -2.64 8.61 -25.59
C ASP A 171 -1.95 7.56 -26.45
N LYS A 172 -1.87 6.33 -25.93
CA LYS A 172 -1.94 5.10 -26.73
C LYS A 172 -2.72 4.06 -25.95
N GLU A 173 -3.94 3.80 -26.42
CA GLU A 173 -4.65 2.56 -26.13
C GLU A 173 -3.76 1.38 -26.50
N HIS A 174 -3.26 0.66 -25.50
CA HIS A 174 -2.84 -0.72 -25.67
C HIS A 174 -3.78 -1.59 -24.85
N GLN A 175 -4.80 -2.12 -25.54
CA GLN A 175 -5.35 -3.41 -25.18
C GLN A 175 -4.20 -4.41 -25.15
N SER A 176 -3.85 -4.88 -23.96
CA SER A 176 -2.98 -6.05 -23.80
C SER A 176 -3.81 -7.13 -23.12
N ASN A 177 -4.29 -8.06 -23.94
CA ASN A 177 -4.55 -9.42 -23.51
C ASN A 177 -3.27 -9.92 -22.83
N ARG A 178 -3.33 -10.14 -21.51
CA ARG A 178 -2.28 -10.87 -20.80
C ARG A 178 -2.82 -12.25 -20.47
N SER A 179 -2.36 -13.23 -21.23
CA SER A 179 -2.31 -14.62 -20.78
C SER A 179 -1.63 -14.67 -19.41
N GLU A 180 -2.29 -15.34 -18.47
CA GLU A 180 -1.72 -15.75 -17.19
C GLU A 180 -0.47 -16.58 -17.47
N MET A 181 0.69 -15.97 -17.27
CA MET A 181 1.95 -16.68 -17.24
C MET A 181 2.13 -17.17 -15.81
N GLN A 182 1.84 -18.45 -15.58
CA GLN A 182 2.13 -19.13 -14.32
C GLN A 182 3.63 -18.97 -14.02
N LEU A 183 3.95 -18.16 -13.00
CA LEU A 183 5.30 -18.07 -12.45
C LEU A 183 5.58 -19.40 -11.75
N LYS A 184 6.25 -20.32 -12.45
CA LYS A 184 7.05 -21.36 -11.76
C LYS A 184 8.08 -20.64 -10.91
N GLU A 185 8.17 -20.99 -9.63
CA GLU A 185 9.27 -20.61 -8.76
C GLU A 185 10.59 -20.90 -9.49
N LEU A 186 11.25 -19.84 -9.96
CA LEU A 186 12.60 -19.92 -10.50
C LEU A 186 13.56 -19.80 -9.32
N ASP A 187 14.27 -20.89 -9.01
CA ASP A 187 15.54 -20.88 -8.27
C ASP A 187 16.57 -20.09 -9.09
N LEU A 188 16.42 -18.77 -9.12
CA LEU A 188 17.46 -17.86 -9.57
C LEU A 188 18.35 -17.58 -8.37
N GLU A 189 19.51 -18.22 -8.32
CA GLU A 189 20.62 -17.79 -7.46
C GLU A 189 21.03 -16.38 -7.89
N LEU A 190 20.38 -15.37 -7.31
CA LEU A 190 20.71 -13.98 -7.55
C LEU A 190 22.10 -13.72 -6.92
N PRO A 191 23.10 -13.30 -7.71
CA PRO A 191 24.41 -13.00 -7.17
C PRO A 191 24.29 -11.88 -6.12
N GLU A 192 25.08 -11.98 -5.04
CA GLU A 192 25.15 -10.92 -4.05
C GLU A 192 25.52 -9.59 -4.72
N MET A 193 24.57 -8.64 -4.75
CA MET A 193 24.78 -7.32 -5.33
C MET A 193 25.73 -6.51 -4.44
N ASN A 194 27.03 -6.66 -4.68
CA ASN A 194 28.12 -5.88 -4.06
C ASN A 194 28.82 -5.02 -5.13
N LEU A 195 29.81 -4.22 -4.73
CA LEU A 195 30.55 -3.37 -5.67
C LEU A 195 31.38 -4.18 -6.68
N ALA A 196 31.78 -5.41 -6.35
CA ALA A 196 32.46 -6.30 -7.30
C ALA A 196 31.51 -6.75 -8.43
N TRP A 197 30.24 -7.04 -8.12
CA TRP A 197 29.20 -7.34 -9.12
C TRP A 197 28.91 -6.15 -10.06
N VAL A 198 28.99 -4.92 -9.54
CA VAL A 198 28.88 -3.72 -10.39
C VAL A 198 29.99 -3.68 -11.44
N MET A 199 31.18 -4.14 -11.07
CA MET A 199 32.37 -4.13 -11.92
C MET A 199 32.39 -5.30 -12.90
N ASP A 200 31.94 -6.47 -12.48
CA ASP A 200 31.91 -7.67 -13.30
C ASP A 200 30.55 -8.38 -13.19
N ALA A 201 29.89 -8.59 -14.34
CA ALA A 201 28.53 -9.09 -14.38
C ALA A 201 28.63 -10.60 -14.22
N GLY A 202 28.80 -11.06 -12.98
CA GLY A 202 28.97 -12.48 -12.66
C GLY A 202 27.81 -13.37 -13.12
N SER A 203 26.67 -12.80 -13.52
CA SER A 203 25.56 -13.55 -14.11
C SER A 203 25.24 -13.11 -15.55
N SER A 204 24.87 -14.11 -16.36
CA SER A 204 24.49 -13.95 -17.77
C SER A 204 23.36 -12.94 -17.96
N LEU A 205 22.41 -12.87 -17.03
CA LEU A 205 21.26 -11.98 -17.09
C LEU A 205 21.63 -10.48 -17.07
N PHE A 206 22.69 -10.11 -16.33
CA PHE A 206 23.11 -8.71 -16.19
C PHE A 206 24.28 -8.33 -17.09
N SER A 207 24.79 -9.27 -17.90
CA SER A 207 25.92 -9.05 -18.82
C SER A 207 25.65 -7.95 -19.85
N ILE A 208 24.39 -7.76 -20.24
CA ILE A 208 23.93 -6.70 -21.15
C ILE A 208 24.01 -5.28 -20.57
N LEU A 209 24.17 -5.17 -19.25
CA LEU A 209 24.15 -3.90 -18.56
C LEU A 209 25.56 -3.34 -18.45
N THR A 210 25.68 -2.04 -18.75
CA THR A 210 26.91 -1.29 -18.48
C THR A 210 27.19 -1.25 -16.98
N LYS A 211 28.46 -0.97 -16.61
CA LYS A 211 28.85 -0.79 -15.21
C LYS A 211 28.01 0.29 -14.52
N TYR A 212 27.72 1.38 -15.22
CA TYR A 212 26.87 2.45 -14.70
C TYR A 212 25.42 1.99 -14.44
N GLU A 213 24.85 1.21 -15.37
CA GLU A 213 23.51 0.67 -15.21
C GLU A 213 23.42 -0.32 -14.03
N ARG A 214 24.42 -1.18 -13.87
CA ARG A 214 24.53 -2.05 -12.68
C ARG A 214 24.70 -1.23 -11.40
N PHE A 215 25.48 -0.16 -11.43
CA PHE A 215 25.64 0.71 -10.27
C PHE A 215 24.30 1.36 -9.85
N LEU A 216 23.47 1.77 -10.82
CA LEU A 216 22.13 2.28 -10.52
C LEU A 216 21.23 1.22 -9.89
N LEU A 217 21.28 -0.03 -10.35
CA LEU A 217 20.57 -1.14 -9.72
C LEU A 217 21.08 -1.40 -8.30
N TYR A 218 22.39 -1.37 -8.07
CA TYR A 218 22.98 -1.50 -6.75
C TYR A 218 22.47 -0.42 -5.78
N LEU A 219 22.48 0.86 -6.18
CA LEU A 219 21.97 1.95 -5.34
C LEU A 219 20.46 1.80 -5.05
N SER A 220 19.69 1.36 -6.05
CA SER A 220 18.23 1.23 -5.91
C SER A 220 17.84 0.04 -5.04
N PHE A 221 18.42 -1.14 -5.28
CA PHE A 221 17.99 -2.40 -4.69
C PHE A 221 18.83 -2.82 -3.49
N LYS A 222 20.16 -2.65 -3.52
CA LYS A 222 21.02 -2.99 -2.37
C LYS A 222 21.00 -1.91 -1.30
N GLU A 223 21.10 -0.64 -1.70
CA GLU A 223 21.10 0.49 -0.75
C GLU A 223 19.71 1.09 -0.49
N GLY A 224 18.66 0.61 -1.18
CA GLY A 224 17.28 1.06 -0.96
C GLY A 224 17.04 2.54 -1.30
N LEU A 225 17.86 3.13 -2.16
CA LEU A 225 17.76 4.55 -2.48
C LEU A 225 16.72 4.80 -3.57
N GLY A 226 15.75 5.69 -3.27
CA GLY A 226 14.85 6.20 -4.30
C GLY A 226 15.57 7.13 -5.29
N VAL A 227 15.00 7.28 -6.50
CA VAL A 227 15.56 8.08 -7.62
C VAL A 227 16.02 9.47 -7.21
N ARG A 228 15.31 10.14 -6.28
CA ARG A 228 15.71 11.45 -5.75
C ARG A 228 17.05 11.40 -5.01
N LYS A 229 17.23 10.45 -4.10
CA LYS A 229 18.48 10.30 -3.33
C LYS A 229 19.64 9.86 -4.24
N ILE A 230 19.36 9.02 -5.23
CA ILE A 230 20.34 8.64 -6.25
C ILE A 230 20.77 9.87 -7.06
N SER A 231 19.81 10.69 -7.50
CA SER A 231 20.05 11.95 -8.22
C SER A 231 20.91 12.92 -7.41
N GLU A 232 20.60 13.11 -6.12
CA GLU A 232 21.39 13.93 -5.20
C GLU A 232 22.80 13.36 -5.01
N ARG A 233 22.95 12.04 -4.80
CA ARG A 233 24.25 11.38 -4.60
C ARG A 233 25.15 11.41 -5.83
N LEU A 234 24.57 11.32 -7.03
CA LEU A 234 25.32 11.32 -8.28
C LEU A 234 25.52 12.72 -8.87
N GLY A 235 24.91 13.76 -8.28
CA GLY A 235 24.90 15.11 -8.86
C GLY A 235 24.22 15.16 -10.23
N ARG A 236 23.22 14.31 -10.48
CA ARG A 236 22.53 14.19 -11.77
C ARG A 236 21.10 14.68 -11.67
N VAL A 237 20.53 15.14 -12.79
CA VAL A 237 19.12 15.49 -12.86
C VAL A 237 18.25 14.25 -12.65
N LYS A 238 17.24 14.36 -11.78
CA LYS A 238 16.31 13.26 -11.45
C LYS A 238 15.70 12.59 -12.69
N GLY A 239 15.33 13.38 -13.69
CA GLY A 239 14.77 12.87 -14.96
C GLY A 239 15.74 11.95 -15.70
N THR A 240 17.03 12.27 -15.72
CA THR A 240 18.07 11.46 -16.35
C THR A 240 18.24 10.12 -15.65
N VAL A 241 18.30 10.12 -14.31
CA VAL A 241 18.39 8.87 -13.52
C VAL A 241 17.17 7.99 -13.78
N ASN A 242 15.97 8.57 -13.78
CA ASN A 242 14.73 7.85 -14.05
C ASN A 242 14.70 7.24 -15.47
N ALA A 243 15.13 8.01 -16.47
CA ALA A 243 15.21 7.53 -17.86
C ALA A 243 16.19 6.36 -18.00
N HIS A 244 17.33 6.39 -17.30
CA HIS A 244 18.26 5.26 -17.26
C HIS A 244 17.64 4.03 -16.59
N MET A 245 16.99 4.18 -15.43
CA MET A 245 16.32 3.05 -14.76
C MET A 245 15.29 2.36 -15.65
N ARG A 246 14.49 3.12 -16.40
CA ARG A 246 13.53 2.55 -17.37
C ARG A 246 14.23 1.78 -18.48
N LYS A 247 15.30 2.33 -19.06
CA LYS A 247 16.09 1.67 -20.10
C LYS A 247 16.69 0.34 -19.60
N ILE A 248 17.15 0.30 -18.35
CA ILE A 248 17.67 -0.93 -17.72
C ILE A 248 16.59 -2.01 -17.66
N ILE A 249 15.39 -1.66 -17.17
CA ILE A 249 14.27 -2.61 -17.05
C ILE A 249 13.87 -3.15 -18.43
N ILE A 250 13.82 -2.29 -19.45
CA ILE A 250 13.50 -2.71 -20.82
C ILE A 250 14.56 -3.70 -21.34
N LYS A 251 15.85 -3.36 -21.21
CA LYS A 251 16.96 -4.25 -21.62
C LYS A 251 16.88 -5.62 -20.96
N LEU A 252 16.66 -5.65 -19.64
CA LEU A 252 16.56 -6.91 -18.89
C LEU A 252 15.36 -7.74 -19.33
N ARG A 253 14.21 -7.11 -19.58
CA ARG A 253 13.00 -7.79 -20.07
C ARG A 253 13.24 -8.42 -21.44
N GLU A 254 13.79 -7.66 -22.38
CA GLU A 254 14.07 -8.13 -23.74
C GLU A 254 15.07 -9.28 -23.73
N HIS A 255 16.13 -9.18 -22.93
CA HIS A 255 17.14 -10.23 -22.82
C HIS A 255 16.60 -11.49 -22.15
N TYR A 256 15.76 -11.34 -21.12
CA TYR A 256 15.11 -12.48 -20.48
C TYR A 256 14.19 -13.23 -21.43
N GLN A 257 13.41 -12.50 -22.25
CA GLN A 257 12.52 -13.11 -23.24
C GLN A 257 13.31 -13.86 -24.33
N LYS A 258 14.44 -13.31 -24.79
CA LYS A 258 15.30 -13.96 -25.78
C LYS A 258 16.05 -15.18 -25.26
N GLY A 259 16.26 -15.30 -23.95
CA GLY A 259 16.92 -16.45 -23.33
C GLY A 259 15.98 -17.61 -22.98
N ALA A 260 14.67 -17.42 -23.15
CA ALA A 260 13.63 -18.43 -22.87
C ALA A 260 13.12 -19.15 -24.14
N GLU A 261 13.58 -18.74 -25.32
CA GLU A 261 13.39 -19.40 -26.63
C GLU A 261 14.60 -20.27 -26.95
#